data_AF-A0A521RHK0-F1
#
_entry.id   AF-A0A521RHK0-F1
#
_cell.length_a   1.000
_cell.length_b   1.000
_cell.length_c   1.000
_cell.angle_alpha   90.00
_cell.angle_beta   90.00
_cell.angle_gamma   90.00
#
_symmetry.space_group_name_H-M   'P 1'
#
loop_
_entity.id
_entity.type
_entity.pdbx_description
1 polymer ?
#
loop_
_entity_poly.entity_id
_entity_poly.type
_entity_poly.pdbx_seq_one_letter_code
_entity_poly.pdbx_strand_id
1 'polypeptide(L)'
;MFDFILNKPVELKVGDQMLKFSTLADFEFCMSGRTAIPSSKITDLVKFSTDQLKKEARTIKDIEKRFVSILSKSIEDPASINRALRELDPLIFSQDHSWRDIIAGLNNGDDAFNPYRRIALVKYMQYLSSRQEIIKYLYNEKKQNYKAGTETYSGASEPSEFKETLLLDNTVFEPGAQDFSKENSFERMPKGEAVTVVLTPNEEIDILLSKHKCKLAAQNGVQFIDQAGRVYKLNKGRNLIGRDSVSNVMIEPNLRDVSRLHLVIENFGDNSMQLTDLSSHGTYISSKYLTSRTGGQTSKS
;
A
#
# COMPACT_ATOMS: atom_id res chain seq x y z
N MET A 1 32.06 8.77 8.12
CA MET A 1 32.22 9.38 9.45
C MET A 1 30.94 9.06 10.20
N PHE A 2 31.05 8.29 11.28
CA PHE A 2 29.96 7.54 11.89
C PHE A 2 29.08 8.43 12.77
N ASP A 3 27.88 8.76 12.31
CA ASP A 3 26.79 9.22 13.19
C ASP A 3 26.11 8.00 13.82
N PHE A 4 26.84 7.30 14.69
CA PHE A 4 26.26 6.43 15.71
C PHE A 4 25.66 7.33 16.81
N ILE A 5 24.69 8.17 16.44
CA ILE A 5 23.96 8.96 17.44
C ILE A 5 23.16 7.95 18.26
N LEU A 6 23.53 7.88 19.54
CA LEU A 6 22.90 7.15 20.64
C LEU A 6 21.40 7.49 20.74
N ASN A 7 20.59 6.98 19.84
CA ASN A 7 19.15 6.97 20.02
C ASN A 7 18.87 5.99 21.16
N LYS A 8 18.23 6.49 22.23
CA LYS A 8 17.71 5.60 23.28
C LYS A 8 16.83 4.55 22.61
N PRO A 9 17.02 3.26 22.91
CA PRO A 9 16.18 2.21 22.36
C PRO A 9 14.71 2.51 22.65
N VAL A 10 13.86 2.28 21.65
CA VAL A 10 12.41 2.42 21.81
C VAL A 10 11.91 1.17 22.54
N GLU A 11 11.17 1.38 23.63
CA GLU A 11 10.58 0.30 24.42
C GLU A 11 9.05 0.39 24.34
N LEU A 12 8.40 -0.68 23.86
CA LEU A 12 6.94 -0.74 23.66
C LEU A 12 6.35 -1.95 24.38
N LYS A 13 5.32 -1.71 25.19
CA LYS A 13 4.58 -2.79 25.86
C LYS A 13 3.55 -3.32 24.88
N VAL A 14 3.70 -4.57 24.47
CA VAL A 14 2.87 -5.23 23.45
C VAL A 14 2.28 -6.48 24.08
N GLY A 15 1.00 -6.45 24.43
CA GLY A 15 0.39 -7.41 25.34
C GLY A 15 1.17 -7.49 26.67
N ASP A 16 1.63 -8.70 27.01
CA ASP A 16 2.40 -8.98 28.22
C ASP A 16 3.91 -8.86 28.04
N GLN A 17 4.38 -8.51 26.83
CA GLN A 17 5.80 -8.45 26.51
C GLN A 17 6.31 -7.01 26.43
N MET A 18 7.54 -6.82 26.91
CA MET A 18 8.28 -5.57 26.74
C MET A 18 9.23 -5.73 25.56
N LEU A 19 8.93 -5.09 24.42
CA LEU A 19 9.77 -5.14 23.23
C LEU A 19 10.70 -3.93 23.19
N LYS A 20 11.98 -4.18 22.87
CA LYS A 20 13.03 -3.16 22.78
C LYS A 20 13.62 -3.12 21.39
N PHE A 21 13.71 -1.93 20.82
CA PHE A 21 14.22 -1.69 19.47
C PHE A 21 15.40 -0.73 19.52
N SER A 22 16.59 -1.23 19.18
CA SER A 22 17.81 -0.42 19.19
C SER A 22 17.93 0.45 17.95
N THR A 23 17.31 0.02 16.84
CA THR A 23 17.30 0.76 15.57
C THR A 23 15.91 0.80 14.95
N LEU A 24 15.75 1.67 13.95
CA LEU A 24 14.55 1.73 13.14
C LEU A 24 14.37 0.45 12.31
N ALA A 25 15.47 -0.16 11.85
CA ALA A 25 15.47 -1.41 11.09
C ALA A 25 14.99 -2.59 11.95
N ASP A 26 15.39 -2.67 13.23
CA ASP A 26 14.91 -3.71 14.15
C ASP A 26 13.39 -3.63 14.32
N PHE A 27 12.88 -2.39 14.46
CA PHE A 27 11.46 -2.14 14.57
C PHE A 27 10.73 -2.54 13.28
N GLU A 28 11.24 -2.13 12.12
CA GLU A 28 10.64 -2.47 10.84
C GLU A 28 10.60 -3.98 10.58
N PHE A 29 11.71 -4.67 10.86
CA PHE A 29 11.80 -6.12 10.74
C PHE A 29 10.75 -6.79 11.63
N CYS A 30 10.64 -6.35 12.88
CA CYS A 30 9.64 -6.86 13.81
C CYS A 30 8.22 -6.62 13.30
N MET A 31 7.90 -5.42 12.84
CA MET A 31 6.56 -5.07 12.33
C MET A 31 6.20 -5.83 11.05
N SER A 32 7.18 -6.17 10.22
CA SER A 32 6.95 -6.92 8.97
C SER A 32 6.33 -8.30 9.21
N GLY A 33 6.63 -8.94 10.35
CA GLY A 33 6.01 -10.20 10.77
C GLY A 33 4.53 -10.10 11.18
N ARG A 34 3.97 -8.89 11.27
CA ARG A 34 2.57 -8.63 11.71
C ARG A 34 1.65 -8.21 10.58
N THR A 35 2.11 -8.28 9.33
CA THR A 35 1.36 -7.84 8.14
C THR A 35 0.42 -8.90 7.59
N ALA A 36 0.63 -10.18 7.92
CA ALA A 36 -0.31 -11.24 7.55
C ALA A 36 -1.51 -11.30 8.50
N ILE A 37 -2.68 -11.67 7.99
CA ILE A 37 -3.85 -11.92 8.82
C ILE A 37 -3.67 -13.19 9.69
N PRO A 38 -3.98 -13.16 11.01
CA PRO A 38 -3.94 -14.36 11.84
C PRO A 38 -4.94 -15.42 11.38
N SER A 39 -4.58 -16.70 11.45
CA SER A 39 -5.48 -17.81 11.06
C SER A 39 -6.79 -17.82 11.86
N SER A 40 -6.75 -17.43 13.14
CA SER A 40 -7.96 -17.27 13.97
C SER A 40 -8.94 -16.26 13.37
N LYS A 41 -8.41 -15.15 12.84
CA LYS A 41 -9.21 -14.12 12.19
C LYS A 41 -9.80 -14.61 10.86
N ILE A 42 -9.07 -15.41 10.10
CA ILE A 42 -9.60 -16.05 8.87
C ILE A 42 -10.80 -16.94 9.23
N THR A 43 -10.69 -17.77 10.27
CA THR A 43 -11.78 -18.64 10.75
C THR A 43 -13.04 -17.85 11.11
N ASP A 44 -12.89 -16.65 11.69
CA ASP A 44 -14.04 -15.78 11.96
C ASP A 44 -14.64 -15.17 10.70
N LEU A 45 -13.80 -14.72 9.76
CA LEU A 45 -14.26 -14.17 8.47
C LEU A 45 -15.01 -15.21 7.63
N VAL A 46 -14.61 -16.49 7.68
CA VAL A 46 -15.32 -17.58 6.99
C VAL A 46 -16.78 -17.67 7.43
N LYS A 47 -17.10 -17.32 8.68
CA LYS A 47 -18.47 -17.35 9.23
C LYS A 47 -19.33 -16.16 8.77
N PHE A 48 -18.73 -15.10 8.22
CA PHE A 48 -19.45 -13.88 7.87
C PHE A 48 -20.36 -14.07 6.66
N SER A 49 -21.53 -13.44 6.64
CA SER A 49 -22.35 -13.34 5.43
C SER A 49 -21.68 -12.46 4.37
N THR A 50 -22.17 -12.53 3.14
CA THR A 50 -21.71 -11.66 2.03
C THR A 50 -21.87 -10.17 2.37
N ASP A 51 -22.93 -9.78 3.07
CA ASP A 51 -23.15 -8.39 3.50
C ASP A 51 -22.21 -7.97 4.63
N GLN A 52 -21.90 -8.87 5.56
CA GLN A 52 -20.89 -8.61 6.59
C GLN A 52 -19.50 -8.45 5.96
N LEU A 53 -19.13 -9.30 4.99
CA LEU A 53 -17.88 -9.16 4.22
C LEU A 53 -17.83 -7.84 3.44
N LYS A 54 -18.93 -7.43 2.79
CA LYS A 54 -19.05 -6.12 2.12
C LYS A 54 -18.84 -4.97 3.13
N LYS A 55 -19.44 -5.06 4.31
CA LYS A 55 -19.30 -4.05 5.38
C LYS A 55 -17.85 -3.94 5.84
N GLU A 56 -17.17 -5.05 6.09
CA GLU A 56 -15.75 -5.06 6.46
C GLU A 56 -14.87 -4.42 5.37
N ALA A 57 -15.08 -4.78 4.10
CA ALA A 57 -14.31 -4.19 2.99
C ALA A 57 -14.50 -2.67 2.89
N ARG A 58 -15.72 -2.16 3.12
CA ARG A 58 -15.99 -0.71 3.15
C ARG A 58 -15.28 -0.03 4.33
N THR A 59 -15.37 -0.60 5.52
CA THR A 59 -14.68 -0.10 6.72
C THR A 59 -13.17 0.00 6.50
N ILE A 60 -12.55 -1.07 5.96
CA ILE A 60 -11.11 -1.07 5.65
C ILE A 60 -10.77 0.07 4.69
N LYS A 61 -11.54 0.22 3.60
CA LYS A 61 -11.30 1.27 2.59
C LYS A 61 -11.38 2.68 3.17
N ASP A 62 -12.30 2.94 4.09
CA ASP A 62 -12.43 4.25 4.72
C ASP A 62 -11.29 4.55 5.71
N ILE A 63 -10.81 3.53 6.42
CA ILE A 63 -9.61 3.61 7.26
C ILE A 63 -8.37 3.90 6.39
N GLU A 64 -8.19 3.17 5.29
CA GLU A 64 -7.05 3.35 4.39
C GLU A 64 -6.99 4.76 3.80
N LYS A 65 -8.12 5.33 3.36
CA LYS A 65 -8.16 6.72 2.86
C LYS A 65 -7.64 7.72 3.89
N ARG A 66 -8.04 7.55 5.16
CA ARG A 66 -7.56 8.40 6.26
C ARG A 66 -6.04 8.24 6.42
N PHE A 67 -5.53 7.02 6.40
CA PHE A 67 -4.09 6.77 6.57
C PHE A 67 -3.25 7.27 5.40
N VAL A 68 -3.72 7.13 4.16
CA VAL A 68 -3.08 7.73 2.98
C VAL A 68 -2.96 9.25 3.15
N SER A 69 -4.03 9.91 3.62
CA SER A 69 -3.99 11.35 3.89
C SER A 69 -2.96 11.71 4.96
N ILE A 70 -2.86 10.91 6.02
CA ILE A 70 -1.89 11.11 7.12
C ILE A 70 -0.46 10.92 6.61
N LEU A 71 -0.19 9.83 5.89
CA LEU A 71 1.13 9.53 5.33
C LEU A 71 1.55 10.61 4.34
N SER A 72 0.67 10.99 3.42
CA SER A 72 0.94 12.04 2.43
C SER A 72 1.30 13.36 3.11
N LYS A 73 0.57 13.76 4.15
CA LYS A 73 0.88 14.98 4.92
C LYS A 73 2.20 14.84 5.68
N SER A 74 2.49 13.65 6.22
CA SER A 74 3.72 13.42 6.98
C SER A 74 4.99 13.51 6.13
N ILE A 75 4.89 13.22 4.83
CA ILE A 75 6.00 13.41 3.89
C ILE A 75 6.37 14.89 3.79
N GLU A 76 5.38 15.79 3.80
CA GLU A 76 5.57 17.24 3.74
C GLU A 76 5.97 17.85 5.10
N ASP A 77 5.29 17.42 6.16
CA ASP A 77 5.52 17.83 7.54
C ASP A 77 5.77 16.59 8.42
N PRO A 78 7.05 16.21 8.62
CA PRO A 78 7.43 15.06 9.44
C PRO A 78 6.81 15.00 10.83
N ALA A 79 6.50 16.14 11.46
CA ALA A 79 5.93 16.19 12.80
C ALA A 79 4.41 15.98 12.79
N SER A 80 3.74 16.17 11.64
CA SER A 80 2.28 16.08 11.54
C SER A 80 1.72 14.72 11.93
N ILE A 81 2.50 13.65 11.75
CA ILE A 81 2.06 12.28 12.03
C ILE A 81 1.77 12.04 13.52
N ASN A 82 2.53 12.67 14.43
CA ASN A 82 2.29 12.53 15.87
C ASN A 82 0.90 13.03 16.24
N ARG A 83 0.58 14.26 15.83
CA ARG A 83 -0.72 14.88 16.08
C ARG A 83 -1.84 14.06 15.43
N ALA A 84 -1.69 13.71 14.16
CA ALA A 84 -2.69 12.97 13.43
C ALA A 84 -3.00 11.60 14.06
N LEU A 85 -1.99 10.85 14.51
CA LEU A 85 -2.21 9.55 15.15
C LEU A 85 -2.84 9.65 16.54
N ARG A 86 -2.58 10.72 17.29
CA ARG A 86 -3.21 10.96 18.60
C ARG A 86 -4.68 11.34 18.50
N GLU A 87 -5.10 11.94 17.39
CA GLU A 87 -6.49 12.32 17.12
C GLU A 87 -7.37 11.14 16.65
N LEU A 88 -6.77 10.00 16.32
CA LEU A 88 -7.49 8.82 15.88
C LEU A 88 -8.09 8.06 17.07
N ASP A 89 -9.31 7.56 16.89
CA ASP A 89 -9.91 6.59 17.80
C ASP A 89 -9.04 5.32 17.85
N PRO A 90 -8.55 4.87 19.01
CA PRO A 90 -7.77 3.64 19.13
C PRO A 90 -8.48 2.39 18.58
N LEU A 91 -9.81 2.37 18.54
CA LEU A 91 -10.60 1.24 18.05
C LEU A 91 -10.50 1.02 16.54
N ILE A 92 -9.97 1.97 15.77
CA ILE A 92 -9.72 1.75 14.33
C ILE A 92 -8.61 0.72 14.09
N PHE A 93 -7.73 0.54 15.09
CA PHE A 93 -6.65 -0.44 15.03
C PHE A 93 -7.17 -1.80 15.50
N SER A 94 -6.83 -2.86 14.78
CA SER A 94 -7.20 -4.23 15.18
C SER A 94 -6.47 -4.63 16.46
N GLN A 95 -7.05 -5.53 17.28
CA GLN A 95 -6.29 -6.17 18.36
C GLN A 95 -5.42 -7.33 17.83
N ASP A 96 -5.64 -7.77 16.59
CA ASP A 96 -4.78 -8.74 15.92
C ASP A 96 -3.32 -8.27 16.02
N HIS A 97 -2.41 -9.20 16.35
CA HIS A 97 -0.98 -8.92 16.53
C HIS A 97 -0.66 -7.76 17.50
N SER A 98 -1.59 -7.41 18.39
CA SER A 98 -1.48 -6.28 19.33
C SER A 98 -1.24 -4.93 18.64
N TRP A 99 -1.82 -4.71 17.45
CA TRP A 99 -1.69 -3.41 16.74
C TRP A 99 -2.15 -2.23 17.61
N ARG A 100 -3.21 -2.36 18.41
CA ARG A 100 -3.63 -1.30 19.35
C ARG A 100 -2.54 -0.95 20.36
N ASP A 101 -1.91 -1.95 20.98
CA ASP A 101 -0.89 -1.75 22.01
C ASP A 101 0.35 -1.07 21.41
N ILE A 102 0.75 -1.51 20.21
CA ILE A 102 1.88 -0.92 19.47
C ILE A 102 1.62 0.57 19.20
N ILE A 103 0.46 0.91 18.64
CA ILE A 103 0.13 2.31 18.32
C ILE A 103 -0.03 3.14 19.60
N ALA A 104 -0.63 2.60 20.66
CA ALA A 104 -0.74 3.27 21.94
C ALA A 104 0.65 3.57 22.55
N GLY A 105 1.56 2.60 22.54
CA GLY A 105 2.93 2.78 22.98
C GLY A 105 3.66 3.85 22.19
N LEU A 106 3.47 3.86 20.86
CA LEU A 106 4.04 4.91 20.01
C LEU A 106 3.44 6.29 20.30
N ASN A 107 2.14 6.40 20.55
CA ASN A 107 1.50 7.69 20.86
C ASN A 107 2.00 8.32 22.17
N ASN A 108 2.47 7.51 23.12
CA ASN A 108 3.06 7.97 24.38
C ASN A 108 4.50 8.52 24.23
N GLY A 109 5.18 8.23 23.11
CA GLY A 109 6.51 8.77 22.82
C GLY A 109 6.50 10.24 22.39
N ASP A 110 7.69 10.83 22.31
CA ASP A 110 7.91 12.19 21.80
C ASP A 110 8.02 12.20 20.26
N ASP A 111 8.48 13.31 19.67
CA ASP A 111 8.63 13.44 18.22
C ASP A 111 9.76 12.57 17.64
N ALA A 112 10.69 12.06 18.45
CA ALA A 112 11.70 11.11 17.99
C ALA A 112 11.07 9.79 17.54
N PHE A 113 9.83 9.50 17.95
CA PHE A 113 9.09 8.31 17.55
C PHE A 113 8.40 8.47 16.18
N ASN A 114 8.46 9.64 15.54
CA ASN A 114 7.80 9.89 14.25
C ASN A 114 8.22 8.93 13.11
N PRO A 115 9.50 8.54 12.97
CA PRO A 115 9.89 7.50 12.02
C PRO A 115 9.22 6.15 12.33
N TYR A 116 9.16 5.75 13.60
CA TYR A 116 8.50 4.51 14.05
C TYR A 116 6.99 4.54 13.80
N ARG A 117 6.34 5.69 14.03
CA ARG A 117 4.92 5.92 13.71
C ARG A 117 4.62 5.72 12.23
N ARG A 118 5.47 6.24 11.34
CA ARG A 118 5.33 6.03 9.89
C ARG A 118 5.40 4.56 9.54
N ILE A 119 6.42 3.86 10.03
CA ILE A 119 6.59 2.43 9.78
C ILE A 119 5.39 1.64 10.30
N ALA A 120 4.95 1.89 11.52
CA ALA A 120 3.79 1.21 12.09
C ALA A 120 2.53 1.44 11.25
N LEU A 121 2.28 2.68 10.79
CA LEU A 121 1.14 3.00 9.96
C LEU A 121 1.21 2.31 8.58
N VAL A 122 2.39 2.30 7.96
CA VAL A 122 2.65 1.60 6.69
C VAL A 122 2.43 0.10 6.84
N LYS A 123 3.03 -0.54 7.85
CA LYS A 123 2.87 -1.99 8.07
C LYS A 123 1.43 -2.35 8.46
N TYR A 124 0.72 -1.46 9.17
CA TYR A 124 -0.71 -1.66 9.43
C TYR A 124 -1.56 -1.53 8.15
N MET A 125 -1.24 -0.61 7.24
CA MET A 125 -1.89 -0.55 5.91
C MET A 125 -1.64 -1.82 5.08
N GLN A 126 -0.44 -2.40 5.18
CA GLN A 126 -0.13 -3.70 4.55
C GLN A 126 -0.97 -4.83 5.18
N TYR A 127 -1.15 -4.83 6.51
CA TYR A 127 -2.08 -5.74 7.19
C TYR A 127 -3.53 -5.57 6.72
N LEU A 128 -4.00 -4.34 6.59
CA LEU A 128 -5.34 -4.06 6.05
C LEU A 128 -5.51 -4.57 4.62
N SER A 129 -4.47 -4.42 3.80
CA SER A 129 -4.45 -4.93 2.41
C SER A 129 -4.54 -6.47 2.38
N SER A 130 -3.74 -7.18 3.19
CA SER A 130 -3.80 -8.64 3.31
C SER A 130 -5.19 -9.11 3.77
N ARG A 131 -5.78 -8.42 4.76
CA ARG A 131 -7.13 -8.71 5.24
C ARG A 131 -8.19 -8.49 4.15
N GLN A 132 -8.06 -7.43 3.35
CA GLN A 132 -8.96 -7.15 2.25
C GLN A 132 -8.89 -8.24 1.17
N GLU A 133 -7.70 -8.77 0.86
CA GLU A 133 -7.53 -9.87 -0.10
C GLU A 133 -8.28 -11.13 0.33
N ILE A 134 -8.19 -11.53 1.60
CA ILE A 134 -8.96 -12.67 2.14
C ILE A 134 -10.47 -12.40 2.11
N ILE A 135 -10.92 -11.19 2.44
CA ILE A 135 -12.34 -10.83 2.36
C ILE A 135 -12.86 -10.97 0.92
N LYS A 136 -12.07 -10.53 -0.09
CA LYS A 136 -12.43 -10.66 -1.50
C LYS A 136 -12.54 -12.13 -1.91
N TYR A 137 -11.56 -12.96 -1.52
CA TYR A 137 -11.57 -14.39 -1.79
C TYR A 137 -12.83 -15.05 -1.22
N LEU A 138 -13.11 -14.85 0.08
CA LEU A 138 -14.27 -15.44 0.75
C LEU A 138 -15.61 -14.95 0.17
N TYR A 139 -15.68 -13.69 -0.24
CA TYR A 139 -16.88 -13.14 -0.87
C TYR A 139 -17.17 -13.84 -2.21
N ASN A 140 -16.14 -14.01 -3.05
CA ASN A 140 -16.26 -14.66 -4.35
C ASN A 140 -16.62 -16.14 -4.22
N GLU A 141 -15.97 -16.87 -3.31
CA GLU A 141 -16.27 -18.27 -3.00
C GLU A 141 -17.75 -18.45 -2.61
N LYS A 142 -18.27 -17.57 -1.73
CA LYS A 142 -19.68 -17.65 -1.32
C LYS A 142 -20.62 -17.34 -2.48
N LYS A 143 -20.32 -16.33 -3.31
CA LYS A 143 -21.14 -15.97 -4.47
C LYS A 143 -21.20 -17.09 -5.51
N GLN A 144 -20.07 -17.77 -5.77
CA GLN A 144 -19.99 -18.94 -6.66
C GLN A 144 -20.88 -20.09 -6.14
N ASN A 145 -20.81 -20.40 -4.83
CA ASN A 145 -21.62 -21.44 -4.21
C ASN A 145 -23.13 -21.13 -4.26
N TYR A 146 -23.53 -19.86 -4.15
CA TYR A 146 -24.93 -19.47 -4.33
C TYR A 146 -25.43 -19.68 -5.77
N LYS A 147 -24.61 -19.37 -6.78
CA LYS A 147 -24.97 -19.57 -8.20
C LYS A 147 -25.08 -21.05 -8.56
N ALA A 148 -24.13 -21.88 -8.12
CA ALA A 148 -24.19 -23.33 -8.32
C ALA A 148 -25.42 -23.99 -7.65
N GLY A 149 -25.95 -23.40 -6.57
CA GLY A 149 -27.17 -23.88 -5.91
C GLY A 149 -28.49 -23.38 -6.53
N THR A 150 -28.46 -22.33 -7.36
CA THR A 150 -29.66 -21.75 -8.01
C THR A 150 -29.85 -22.18 -9.46
N GLU A 151 -28.86 -22.79 -10.11
CA GLU A 151 -28.99 -23.37 -11.45
C GLU A 151 -29.90 -24.63 -11.52
N THR A 152 -30.43 -25.09 -10.38
CA THR A 152 -31.38 -26.22 -10.33
C THR A 152 -32.85 -25.80 -10.48
N TYR A 153 -33.21 -24.50 -10.41
CA TYR A 153 -34.58 -24.05 -10.65
C TYR A 153 -34.62 -22.71 -11.40
N SER A 154 -35.10 -22.80 -12.64
CA SER A 154 -35.40 -21.79 -13.67
C SER A 154 -35.58 -20.31 -13.25
N GLY A 155 -35.02 -19.43 -14.08
CA GLY A 155 -35.82 -18.50 -14.89
C GLY A 155 -36.09 -17.08 -14.35
N ALA A 156 -35.30 -16.13 -14.88
CA ALA A 156 -35.60 -14.70 -15.05
C ALA A 156 -35.79 -13.79 -13.82
N SER A 157 -34.80 -12.93 -13.56
CA SER A 157 -34.99 -11.49 -13.23
C SER A 157 -33.65 -10.74 -13.15
N GLU A 158 -33.27 -9.99 -14.20
CA GLU A 158 -32.11 -9.08 -14.23
C GLU A 158 -32.58 -7.71 -14.74
N PRO A 159 -32.59 -6.68 -13.86
CA PRO A 159 -31.76 -5.50 -14.12
C PRO A 159 -31.05 -4.94 -12.86
N SER A 160 -31.13 -5.64 -11.72
CA SER A 160 -30.55 -5.21 -10.44
C SER A 160 -29.11 -5.72 -10.22
N GLU A 161 -28.79 -6.90 -10.73
CA GLU A 161 -27.49 -7.56 -10.56
C GLU A 161 -26.35 -6.84 -11.31
N PHE A 162 -26.64 -6.21 -12.45
CA PHE A 162 -25.65 -5.44 -13.22
C PHE A 162 -25.14 -4.18 -12.47
N LYS A 163 -26.01 -3.49 -11.69
CA LYS A 163 -25.61 -2.30 -10.92
C LYS A 163 -24.81 -2.66 -9.66
N GLU A 164 -25.10 -3.76 -9.00
CA GLU A 164 -24.32 -4.22 -7.84
C GLU A 164 -22.94 -4.75 -8.24
N THR A 165 -22.85 -5.41 -9.40
CA THR A 165 -21.58 -5.84 -9.98
C THR A 165 -20.73 -4.62 -10.37
N LEU A 166 -21.31 -3.58 -10.98
CA LEU A 166 -20.61 -2.33 -11.34
C LEU A 166 -20.13 -1.46 -10.15
N LEU A 167 -20.80 -1.53 -8.99
CA LEU A 167 -20.36 -0.85 -7.76
C LEU A 167 -19.13 -1.51 -7.11
N LEU A 168 -18.89 -2.80 -7.42
CA LEU A 168 -17.77 -3.60 -6.94
C LEU A 168 -16.65 -3.73 -8.00
N ASP A 169 -17.01 -3.86 -9.29
CA ASP A 169 -16.10 -3.90 -10.45
C ASP A 169 -15.29 -2.61 -10.60
N ASN A 170 -15.89 -1.45 -10.33
CA ASN A 170 -15.15 -0.19 -10.47
C ASN A 170 -14.09 0.04 -9.37
N THR A 171 -14.02 -0.80 -8.32
CA THR A 171 -13.07 -0.53 -7.20
C THR A 171 -12.52 -1.72 -6.42
N VAL A 172 -12.86 -2.99 -6.69
CA VAL A 172 -12.48 -4.10 -5.78
C VAL A 172 -12.21 -5.44 -6.49
N PHE A 173 -12.68 -5.66 -7.72
CA PHE A 173 -12.59 -6.97 -8.38
C PHE A 173 -12.17 -6.80 -9.84
N GLU A 174 -10.93 -7.19 -10.17
CA GLU A 174 -10.58 -7.55 -11.54
C GLU A 174 -9.90 -8.93 -11.53
N PRO A 175 -10.27 -9.82 -12.48
CA PRO A 175 -9.60 -11.09 -12.69
C PRO A 175 -8.36 -10.92 -13.55
N GLY A 176 -7.28 -11.61 -13.18
CA GLY A 176 -6.23 -12.04 -14.10
C GLY A 176 -5.20 -10.98 -14.47
N ALA A 177 -4.08 -10.98 -13.74
CA ALA A 177 -2.80 -10.65 -14.37
C ALA A 177 -2.61 -11.62 -15.54
N GLN A 178 -2.83 -11.14 -16.77
CA GLN A 178 -2.47 -11.88 -17.98
C GLN A 178 -0.95 -12.01 -18.05
N ASP A 179 -0.50 -13.19 -18.49
CA ASP A 179 0.89 -13.61 -18.68
C ASP A 179 1.80 -12.51 -19.23
N PHE A 180 2.61 -11.93 -18.35
CA PHE A 180 3.83 -11.23 -18.76
C PHE A 180 4.99 -12.23 -18.64
N SER A 181 5.65 -12.50 -19.77
CA SER A 181 6.80 -13.38 -19.92
C SER A 181 7.78 -13.33 -18.73
N LYS A 182 8.30 -14.51 -18.33
CA LYS A 182 9.13 -14.77 -17.13
C LYS A 182 10.34 -13.84 -16.88
N GLU A 183 10.79 -13.04 -17.85
CA GLU A 183 11.89 -12.07 -17.68
C GLU A 183 11.43 -10.67 -17.24
N ASN A 184 10.15 -10.35 -17.32
CA ASN A 184 9.56 -9.10 -16.85
C ASN A 184 8.32 -9.36 -15.97
N SER A 185 8.49 -10.19 -14.94
CA SER A 185 7.47 -10.34 -13.91
C SER A 185 7.29 -9.00 -13.18
N PHE A 186 6.16 -8.35 -13.43
CA PHE A 186 5.74 -7.20 -12.64
C PHE A 186 5.29 -7.67 -11.26
N GLU A 187 5.86 -7.09 -10.23
CA GLU A 187 5.49 -7.36 -8.86
C GLU A 187 4.85 -6.11 -8.24
N ARG A 188 3.87 -6.35 -7.37
CA ARG A 188 3.15 -5.27 -6.71
C ARG A 188 4.07 -4.59 -5.70
N MET A 189 4.15 -3.27 -5.81
CA MET A 189 4.84 -2.46 -4.82
C MET A 189 4.16 -2.58 -3.45
N PRO A 190 4.95 -2.64 -2.37
CA PRO A 190 4.42 -2.66 -1.02
C PRO A 190 3.81 -1.32 -0.66
N LYS A 191 2.50 -1.35 -0.37
CA LYS A 191 1.71 -0.16 -0.12
C LYS A 191 2.28 0.66 1.04
N GLY A 192 2.40 1.96 0.83
CA GLY A 192 2.92 2.95 1.77
C GLY A 192 4.44 2.91 1.99
N GLU A 193 5.15 1.94 1.43
CA GLU A 193 6.60 1.81 1.58
C GLU A 193 7.32 2.43 0.38
N ALA A 194 8.44 3.12 0.65
CA ALA A 194 9.25 3.73 -0.39
C ALA A 194 10.19 2.69 -1.03
N VAL A 195 10.13 2.56 -2.35
CA VAL A 195 11.04 1.75 -3.15
C VAL A 195 12.02 2.69 -3.86
N THR A 196 13.31 2.45 -3.68
CA THR A 196 14.35 3.25 -4.35
C THR A 196 14.64 2.69 -5.75
N VAL A 197 14.57 3.55 -6.75
CA VAL A 197 14.89 3.26 -8.15
C VAL A 197 15.98 4.22 -8.60
N VAL A 198 17.05 3.67 -9.18
CA VAL A 198 18.12 4.45 -9.80
C VAL A 198 18.12 4.13 -11.28
N LEU A 199 17.97 5.15 -12.12
CA LEU A 199 17.99 5.01 -13.56
C LEU A 199 19.35 5.44 -14.12
N THR A 200 19.92 4.61 -14.98
CA THR A 200 21.06 5.03 -15.79
C THR A 200 20.62 6.07 -16.84
N PRO A 201 21.52 6.96 -17.30
CA PRO A 201 21.15 7.96 -18.30
C PRO A 201 20.54 7.32 -19.56
N ASN A 202 19.43 7.88 -20.04
CA ASN A 202 18.61 7.37 -21.14
C ASN A 202 17.89 6.03 -20.88
N GLU A 203 17.92 5.51 -19.65
CA GLU A 203 17.13 4.34 -19.28
C GLU A 203 15.65 4.69 -19.16
N GLU A 204 14.81 3.74 -19.58
CA GLU A 204 13.37 3.75 -19.35
C GLU A 204 12.97 2.48 -18.60
N ILE A 205 12.04 2.61 -17.66
CA ILE A 205 11.42 1.47 -16.99
C ILE A 205 9.91 1.54 -17.14
N ASP A 206 9.30 0.37 -17.30
CA ASP A 206 7.85 0.23 -17.28
C ASP A 206 7.34 0.24 -15.83
N ILE A 207 6.25 0.96 -15.60
CA ILE A 207 5.50 1.00 -14.34
C ILE A 207 4.02 0.81 -14.67
N LEU A 208 3.35 -0.11 -13.99
CA LEU A 208 1.90 -0.27 -14.10
C LEU A 208 1.20 0.46 -12.96
N LEU A 209 0.31 1.39 -13.30
CA LEU A 209 -0.65 1.96 -12.34
C LEU A 209 -1.94 1.16 -12.47
N SER A 210 -2.21 0.27 -11.51
CA SER A 210 -3.16 -0.84 -11.72
C SER A 210 -2.77 -1.67 -12.96
N LYS A 211 -3.54 -1.59 -14.05
CA LYS A 211 -3.24 -2.24 -15.34
C LYS A 211 -2.68 -1.30 -16.42
N HIS A 212 -2.62 0.00 -16.14
CA HIS A 212 -2.26 1.01 -17.13
C HIS A 212 -0.75 1.12 -17.27
N LYS A 213 -0.23 0.81 -18.46
CA LYS A 213 1.20 0.79 -18.74
C LYS A 213 1.75 2.21 -18.89
N CYS A 214 2.53 2.64 -17.92
CA CYS A 214 3.24 3.91 -17.90
C CYS A 214 4.75 3.66 -17.91
N LYS A 215 5.54 4.73 -18.02
CA LYS A 215 7.00 4.66 -17.97
C LYS A 215 7.62 5.75 -17.10
N LEU A 216 8.79 5.44 -16.57
CA LEU A 216 9.69 6.41 -15.94
C LEU A 216 10.99 6.42 -16.75
N ALA A 217 11.41 7.60 -17.19
CA ALA A 217 12.52 7.77 -18.12
C ALA A 217 13.53 8.79 -17.61
N ALA A 218 14.84 8.50 -17.74
CA ALA A 218 15.93 9.41 -17.42
C ALA A 218 16.47 10.10 -18.70
N GLN A 219 15.59 10.82 -19.42
CA GLN A 219 15.91 11.51 -20.66
C GLN A 219 15.89 13.03 -20.45
N ASN A 220 17.08 13.66 -20.43
CA ASN A 220 17.22 15.10 -20.16
C ASN A 220 16.49 15.54 -18.88
N GLY A 221 16.77 14.79 -17.80
CA GLY A 221 16.04 14.82 -16.54
C GLY A 221 15.07 13.65 -16.42
N VAL A 222 14.44 13.53 -15.25
CA VAL A 222 13.47 12.47 -15.00
C VAL A 222 12.10 12.87 -15.56
N GLN A 223 11.46 11.95 -16.27
CA GLN A 223 10.15 12.13 -16.87
C GLN A 223 9.23 10.95 -16.57
N PHE A 224 7.96 11.23 -16.38
CA PHE A 224 6.89 10.23 -16.34
C PHE A 224 6.14 10.27 -17.67
N ILE A 225 5.93 9.11 -18.29
CA ILE A 225 5.21 8.96 -19.55
C ILE A 225 3.98 8.11 -19.26
N ASP A 226 2.79 8.65 -19.50
CA ASP A 226 1.56 7.88 -19.28
C ASP A 226 1.24 6.92 -20.43
N GLN A 227 0.18 6.15 -20.27
CA GLN A 227 -0.25 5.18 -21.28
C GLN A 227 -0.68 5.79 -22.62
N ALA A 228 -1.03 7.08 -22.64
CA ALA A 228 -1.38 7.80 -23.85
C ALA A 228 -0.12 8.38 -24.54
N GLY A 229 1.07 8.17 -23.97
CA GLY A 229 2.34 8.70 -24.46
C GLY A 229 2.59 10.17 -24.06
N ARG A 230 1.78 10.74 -23.16
CA ARG A 230 1.99 12.12 -22.68
C ARG A 230 3.16 12.14 -21.72
N VAL A 231 4.07 13.09 -21.96
CA VAL A 231 5.32 13.23 -21.23
C VAL A 231 5.21 14.34 -20.19
N TYR A 232 5.55 14.01 -18.95
CA TYR A 232 5.54 14.92 -17.81
C TYR A 232 6.92 14.98 -17.19
N LYS A 233 7.52 16.18 -17.13
CA LYS A 233 8.80 16.37 -16.44
C LYS A 233 8.60 16.26 -14.93
N LEU A 234 9.38 15.43 -14.27
CA LEU A 234 9.38 15.32 -12.81
C LEU A 234 10.40 16.31 -12.23
N ASN A 235 9.91 17.23 -11.41
CA ASN A 235 10.76 18.21 -10.75
C ASN A 235 11.58 17.54 -9.63
N LYS A 236 12.70 18.16 -9.24
CA LYS A 236 13.40 17.76 -8.02
C LYS A 236 12.46 17.91 -6.82
N GLY A 237 12.50 16.94 -5.91
CA GLY A 237 11.57 16.83 -4.79
C GLY A 237 10.34 16.01 -5.16
N ARG A 238 9.21 16.33 -4.50
CA ARG A 238 8.00 15.51 -4.55
C ARG A 238 7.17 15.76 -5.80
N ASN A 239 6.78 14.66 -6.45
CA ASN A 239 5.86 14.63 -7.58
C ASN A 239 4.71 13.68 -7.26
N LEU A 240 3.48 14.16 -7.39
CA LEU A 240 2.24 13.44 -7.18
C LEU A 240 1.68 12.94 -8.50
N ILE A 241 1.38 11.65 -8.57
CA ILE A 241 0.79 11.00 -9.73
C ILE A 241 -0.56 10.41 -9.32
N GLY A 242 -1.59 10.75 -10.08
CA GLY A 242 -2.95 10.27 -9.82
C GLY A 242 -3.98 11.03 -10.64
N ARG A 243 -5.25 10.74 -10.40
CA ARG A 243 -6.36 11.38 -11.14
C ARG A 243 -6.83 12.70 -10.56
N ASP A 244 -6.37 13.08 -9.38
CA ASP A 244 -6.79 14.33 -8.76
C ASP A 244 -6.13 15.51 -9.48
N SER A 245 -6.82 16.65 -9.54
CA SER A 245 -6.28 17.85 -10.19
C SER A 245 -5.12 18.46 -9.42
N VAL A 246 -4.94 18.08 -8.15
CA VAL A 246 -3.79 18.46 -7.32
C VAL A 246 -2.52 17.66 -7.64
N SER A 247 -2.61 16.62 -8.46
CA SER A 247 -1.44 15.82 -8.88
C SER A 247 -0.55 16.61 -9.85
N ASN A 248 0.77 16.55 -9.65
CA ASN A 248 1.74 17.10 -10.60
C ASN A 248 1.63 16.42 -11.97
N VAL A 249 1.37 15.11 -11.96
CA VAL A 249 1.05 14.30 -13.14
C VAL A 249 -0.39 13.84 -13.02
N MET A 250 -1.29 14.56 -13.69
CA MET A 250 -2.71 14.24 -13.72
C MET A 250 -2.97 13.16 -14.78
N ILE A 251 -3.27 11.95 -14.30
CA ILE A 251 -3.71 10.83 -15.13
C ILE A 251 -5.18 11.06 -15.54
N GLU A 252 -5.60 10.47 -16.67
CA GLU A 252 -6.94 10.68 -17.21
C GLU A 252 -8.04 10.40 -16.16
N PRO A 253 -8.99 11.34 -15.94
CA PRO A 253 -10.03 11.19 -14.93
C PRO A 253 -10.99 10.00 -15.14
N ASN A 254 -11.08 9.44 -16.34
CA ASN A 254 -11.94 8.30 -16.66
C ASN A 254 -11.37 6.95 -16.15
N LEU A 255 -10.07 6.84 -15.86
CA LEU A 255 -9.41 5.59 -15.43
C LEU A 255 -9.69 5.29 -13.95
N ARG A 256 -10.89 4.83 -13.62
CA ARG A 256 -11.38 4.73 -12.23
C ARG A 256 -10.56 3.83 -11.31
N ASP A 257 -9.84 2.88 -11.87
CA ASP A 257 -8.87 2.02 -11.22
C ASP A 257 -7.57 2.75 -10.82
N VAL A 258 -7.26 3.90 -11.44
CA VAL A 258 -6.23 4.82 -10.95
C VAL A 258 -6.78 5.69 -9.81
N SER A 259 -6.19 5.55 -8.62
CA SER A 259 -6.48 6.38 -7.45
C SER A 259 -6.24 7.88 -7.67
N ARG A 260 -6.98 8.72 -6.91
CA ARG A 260 -6.82 10.19 -6.90
C ARG A 260 -5.38 10.60 -6.56
N LEU A 261 -4.83 10.00 -5.52
CA LEU A 261 -3.40 9.96 -5.23
C LEU A 261 -2.97 8.49 -5.37
N HIS A 262 -2.16 8.17 -6.37
CA HIS A 262 -1.81 6.79 -6.71
C HIS A 262 -0.36 6.48 -6.33
N LEU A 263 0.57 7.30 -6.83
CA LEU A 263 2.00 7.12 -6.66
C LEU A 263 2.61 8.46 -6.27
N VAL A 264 3.52 8.44 -5.31
CA VAL A 264 4.38 9.57 -4.98
C VAL A 264 5.79 9.24 -5.47
N ILE A 265 6.39 10.16 -6.23
CA ILE A 265 7.79 10.05 -6.67
C ILE A 265 8.57 11.21 -6.08
N GLU A 266 9.49 10.91 -5.17
CA GLU A 266 10.51 11.85 -4.72
C GLU A 266 11.74 11.72 -5.60
N ASN A 267 12.04 12.77 -6.37
CA ASN A 267 13.19 12.84 -7.27
C ASN A 267 14.35 13.58 -6.60
N PHE A 268 15.49 12.92 -6.41
CA PHE A 268 16.66 13.51 -5.75
C PHE A 268 17.53 14.37 -6.69
N GLY A 269 17.31 14.29 -8.00
CA GLY A 269 17.95 15.12 -9.02
C GLY A 269 19.20 14.48 -9.67
N ASP A 270 19.57 13.29 -9.26
CA ASP A 270 20.71 12.48 -9.73
C ASP A 270 20.25 11.17 -10.41
N ASN A 271 19.05 11.19 -11.00
CA ASN A 271 18.32 10.01 -11.51
C ASN A 271 18.01 8.94 -10.45
N SER A 272 18.25 9.23 -9.16
CA SER A 272 17.72 8.46 -8.04
C SER A 272 16.35 8.97 -7.64
N MET A 273 15.44 8.04 -7.39
CA MET A 273 14.06 8.34 -6.99
C MET A 273 13.57 7.38 -5.92
N GLN A 274 12.67 7.87 -5.07
CA GLN A 274 11.87 7.04 -4.17
C GLN A 274 10.42 7.04 -4.62
N LEU A 275 9.90 5.84 -4.85
CA LEU A 275 8.54 5.58 -5.32
C LEU A 275 7.72 5.02 -4.15
N THR A 276 6.61 5.66 -3.81
CA THR A 276 5.72 5.20 -2.73
C THR A 276 4.31 4.97 -3.27
N ASP A 277 3.86 3.71 -3.26
CA ASP A 277 2.49 3.34 -3.69
C ASP A 277 1.48 3.70 -2.60
N LEU A 278 0.53 4.59 -2.92
CA LEU A 278 -0.58 4.96 -2.05
C LEU A 278 -1.94 4.54 -2.64
N SER A 279 -1.90 3.72 -3.69
CA SER A 279 -3.08 3.38 -4.48
C SER A 279 -3.98 2.32 -3.83
N SER A 280 -5.20 2.24 -4.34
CA SER A 280 -6.15 1.19 -3.96
C SER A 280 -5.96 -0.09 -4.79
N HIS A 281 -5.50 0.03 -6.04
CA HIS A 281 -5.38 -1.07 -6.99
C HIS A 281 -3.93 -1.53 -7.25
N GLY A 282 -2.98 -0.95 -6.54
CA GLY A 282 -1.57 -1.31 -6.62
C GLY A 282 -0.82 -0.55 -7.73
N THR A 283 0.44 -0.26 -7.44
CA THR A 283 1.46 0.06 -8.44
C THR A 283 2.32 -1.19 -8.64
N TYR A 284 2.73 -1.51 -9.86
CA TYR A 284 3.57 -2.66 -10.16
C TYR A 284 4.80 -2.26 -10.96
N ILE A 285 5.94 -2.82 -10.60
CA ILE A 285 7.23 -2.57 -11.27
C ILE A 285 7.97 -3.90 -11.48
N SER A 286 9.00 -3.90 -12.30
CA SER A 286 9.86 -5.09 -12.47
C SER A 286 10.44 -5.53 -11.12
N SER A 287 10.37 -6.84 -10.85
CA SER A 287 10.82 -7.45 -9.59
C SER A 287 12.26 -7.11 -9.21
N LYS A 288 13.14 -6.85 -10.19
CA LYS A 288 14.54 -6.45 -9.97
C LYS A 288 14.70 -5.20 -9.10
N TYR A 289 13.69 -4.32 -9.08
CA TYR A 289 13.68 -3.11 -8.25
C TYR A 289 13.16 -3.36 -6.83
N LEU A 290 12.56 -4.51 -6.56
CA LEU A 290 12.06 -4.92 -5.25
C LEU A 290 13.05 -5.85 -4.52
N THR A 291 13.96 -6.52 -5.25
CA THR A 291 14.88 -7.53 -4.70
C THR A 291 16.07 -6.96 -3.92
N SER A 292 16.28 -5.64 -3.91
CA SER A 292 17.30 -4.98 -3.07
C SER A 292 17.02 -5.09 -1.55
N ARG A 293 15.97 -5.80 -1.16
CA ARG A 293 15.55 -6.07 0.22
C ARG A 293 16.36 -7.12 0.99
N THR A 294 17.27 -7.84 0.34
CA THR A 294 18.10 -8.87 1.00
C THR A 294 19.52 -8.86 0.44
N GLY A 295 20.37 -8.00 0.98
CA GLY A 295 21.75 -7.85 0.51
C GLY A 295 22.63 -7.16 1.53
N GLY A 296 22.74 -7.76 2.72
CA GLY A 296 23.91 -7.52 3.56
C GLY A 296 25.15 -7.85 2.72
N GLN A 297 26.02 -6.86 2.54
CA GLN A 297 27.31 -7.02 1.90
C GLN A 297 28.05 -8.19 2.56
N THR A 298 28.14 -9.32 1.86
CA THR A 298 29.26 -10.24 2.07
C THR A 298 30.35 -9.76 1.14
N SER A 299 31.24 -8.92 1.66
CA SER A 299 32.53 -8.66 1.05
C SER A 299 33.29 -9.99 0.97
N LYS A 300 33.41 -10.54 -0.23
CA LYS A 300 34.48 -11.47 -0.59
C LYS A 300 35.56 -10.69 -1.33
N SER A 301 36.62 -10.37 -0.59
CA SER A 301 38.03 -10.48 -1.01
C SER A 301 38.88 -9.93 0.13
#